data_AF-A0A1G5AU25-F1
#
_entry.id   AF-A0A1G5AU25-F1
#
_cell.length_a   1.000
_cell.length_b   1.000
_cell.length_c   1.000
_cell.angle_alpha   90.00
_cell.angle_beta   90.00
_cell.angle_gamma   90.00
#
_symmetry.space_group_name_H-M   'P 1'
#
loop_
_entity.id
_entity.type
_entity.pdbx_description
1 polymer ?
#
loop_
_entity_poly.entity_id
_entity_poly.type
_entity_poly.pdbx_seq_one_letter_code
_entity_poly.pdbx_strand_id
1 'polypeptide(L)'
;MPRKNKQHDKQFKLDAIQYVKEHPDLTQAECARNLGVSITTLSRWLSQYKEHDGDIPVRGSGNYQSDEQKEIARLKRELRDAQDALDVLKKAIGILGND
;
A
#
# COMPACT_ATOMS: atom_id res chain seq x y z
N MET A 1 -27.55 0.43 0.85
CA MET A 1 -26.55 0.49 1.94
C MET A 1 -25.17 0.23 1.34
N PRO A 2 -24.19 1.16 1.41
CA PRO A 2 -22.84 0.88 0.95
C PRO A 2 -22.21 -0.23 1.80
N ARG A 3 -21.63 -1.26 1.17
CA ARG A 3 -20.90 -2.31 1.88
C ARG A 3 -19.67 -1.69 2.54
N LYS A 4 -19.66 -1.60 3.87
CA LYS A 4 -18.53 -1.09 4.65
C LYS A 4 -17.38 -2.09 4.48
N ASN A 5 -16.38 -1.72 3.69
CA ASN A 5 -15.22 -2.58 3.45
C ASN A 5 -14.39 -2.63 4.74
N LYS A 6 -14.37 -3.77 5.43
CA LYS A 6 -13.63 -3.94 6.68
C LYS A 6 -12.15 -3.95 6.33
N GLN A 7 -11.42 -2.91 6.70
CA GLN A 7 -9.97 -2.89 6.53
C GLN A 7 -9.34 -3.75 7.61
N HIS A 8 -8.48 -4.66 7.17
CA HIS A 8 -7.62 -5.46 8.03
C HIS A 8 -6.21 -4.87 7.95
N ASP A 9 -5.54 -4.77 9.09
CA ASP A 9 -4.14 -4.38 9.14
C ASP A 9 -3.24 -5.43 8.47
N LYS A 10 -1.96 -5.07 8.27
CA LYS A 10 -0.99 -5.93 7.57
C LYS A 10 -0.74 -7.22 8.35
N GLN A 11 -0.57 -7.11 9.66
CA GLN A 11 -0.21 -8.22 10.53
C GLN A 11 -1.30 -9.30 10.50
N PHE A 12 -2.57 -8.90 10.65
CA PHE A 12 -3.71 -9.79 10.58
C PHE A 12 -3.76 -10.58 9.27
N LYS A 13 -3.45 -9.93 8.14
CA LYS A 13 -3.45 -10.62 6.84
C LYS A 13 -2.31 -11.63 6.73
N LEU A 14 -1.12 -11.30 7.25
CA LEU A 14 0.03 -12.21 7.26
C LEU A 14 -0.23 -13.41 8.18
N ASP A 15 -0.79 -13.15 9.37
CA ASP A 15 -1.18 -14.19 10.33
C ASP A 15 -2.25 -15.12 9.73
N ALA A 16 -3.23 -14.57 9.01
CA ALA A 16 -4.24 -15.36 8.30
C ALA A 16 -3.63 -16.30 7.24
N ILE A 17 -2.58 -15.87 6.55
CA ILE A 17 -1.87 -16.71 5.58
C ILE A 17 -1.04 -17.77 6.29
N GLN A 18 -0.35 -17.39 7.37
CA GLN A 18 0.43 -18.32 8.17
C GLN A 18 -0.47 -19.42 8.76
N TYR A 19 -1.64 -19.05 9.26
CA TYR A 19 -2.66 -19.98 9.74
C TYR A 19 -3.03 -21.03 8.68
N VAL A 20 -3.24 -20.62 7.42
CA VAL A 20 -3.50 -21.56 6.32
C VAL A 20 -2.33 -22.51 6.07
N LYS A 21 -1.08 -22.04 6.20
CA LYS A 21 0.12 -22.88 6.01
C LYS A 21 0.31 -23.89 7.15
N GLU A 22 -0.04 -23.50 8.37
CA GLU A 22 0.08 -24.33 9.58
C GLU A 22 -1.00 -25.41 9.68
N HIS A 23 -2.11 -25.24 8.95
CA HIS A 23 -3.25 -26.16 8.96
C HIS A 23 -3.50 -26.74 7.55
N PRO A 24 -2.59 -27.57 7.01
CA PRO A 24 -2.76 -28.17 5.68
C PRO A 24 -3.92 -29.16 5.61
N ASP A 25 -4.45 -29.60 6.76
CA ASP A 25 -5.64 -30.44 6.92
C ASP A 25 -6.95 -29.67 6.75
N LEU A 26 -6.93 -28.34 6.91
CA LEU A 26 -8.11 -27.49 6.75
C LEU A 26 -8.23 -26.95 5.33
N THR A 27 -9.47 -26.91 4.83
CA THR A 27 -9.77 -26.22 3.59
C THR A 27 -9.68 -24.70 3.77
N GLN A 28 -9.42 -23.95 2.69
CA GLN A 28 -9.46 -22.48 2.73
C GLN A 28 -10.81 -21.95 3.23
N ALA A 29 -11.89 -22.69 2.99
CA ALA A 29 -13.23 -22.36 3.47
C ALA A 29 -13.34 -22.45 5.00
N GLU A 30 -12.76 -23.50 5.59
CA GLU A 30 -12.68 -23.67 7.05
C GLU A 30 -11.79 -22.60 7.68
N CYS A 31 -10.62 -22.34 7.10
CA CYS A 31 -9.74 -21.28 7.59
C CYS A 31 -10.41 -19.91 7.56
N ALA A 32 -11.12 -19.57 6.47
CA ALA A 32 -11.84 -18.30 6.38
C ALA A 32 -12.95 -18.19 7.44
N ARG A 33 -13.68 -19.29 7.70
CA ARG A 33 -14.70 -19.34 8.77
C ARG A 33 -14.08 -19.12 10.14
N ASN A 34 -12.98 -19.80 10.45
CA ASN A 34 -12.28 -19.68 11.73
C ASN A 34 -11.73 -18.27 11.97
N LEU A 35 -11.26 -17.61 10.90
CA LEU A 35 -10.72 -16.25 10.93
C LEU A 35 -11.80 -15.16 10.85
N GLY A 36 -13.08 -15.52 10.65
CA GLY A 36 -14.17 -14.56 10.53
C GLY A 36 -14.09 -13.67 9.29
N VAL A 37 -13.47 -14.17 8.21
CA VAL A 37 -13.33 -13.46 6.92
C VAL A 37 -14.05 -14.21 5.79
N SER A 38 -14.35 -13.53 4.69
CA SER A 38 -14.88 -14.23 3.52
C SER A 38 -13.78 -15.05 2.84
N ILE A 39 -14.15 -16.20 2.25
CA ILE A 39 -13.24 -17.05 1.47
C ILE A 39 -12.57 -16.26 0.34
N THR A 40 -13.34 -15.38 -0.32
CA THR A 40 -12.84 -14.49 -1.37
C THR A 40 -11.79 -13.51 -0.87
N THR A 41 -11.91 -13.04 0.37
CA THR A 41 -10.94 -12.14 1.00
C THR A 41 -9.64 -12.90 1.30
N LEU A 42 -9.76 -14.09 1.91
CA LEU A 42 -8.60 -14.93 2.22
C LEU A 42 -7.86 -15.37 0.95
N SER A 43 -8.60 -15.82 -0.08
CA SER A 43 -8.04 -16.20 -1.38
C SER A 43 -7.27 -15.04 -2.02
N ARG A 44 -7.82 -13.81 -1.98
CA ARG A 44 -7.13 -12.62 -2.47
C ARG A 44 -5.82 -12.36 -1.71
N TRP A 45 -5.79 -12.53 -0.40
CA TRP A 45 -4.56 -12.33 0.39
C TRP A 45 -3.50 -13.37 0.03
N LEU A 46 -3.89 -14.64 -0.13
CA LEU A 46 -2.98 -15.70 -0.57
C LEU A 46 -2.37 -15.42 -1.96
N SER A 47 -3.18 -14.95 -2.91
CA SER A 47 -2.69 -14.52 -4.23
C SER A 47 -1.71 -13.36 -4.12
N GLN A 48 -2.07 -12.31 -3.35
CA GLN A 48 -1.20 -11.15 -3.15
C GLN A 48 0.14 -11.52 -2.52
N TYR A 49 0.11 -12.39 -1.50
CA TYR A 49 1.32 -12.89 -0.85
C TYR A 49 2.24 -13.65 -1.80
N LYS A 50 1.66 -14.43 -2.71
CA LYS A 50 2.43 -15.13 -3.75
C LYS A 50 2.99 -14.17 -4.81
N GLU A 51 2.23 -13.16 -5.20
CA GLU A 51 2.61 -12.17 -6.22
C GLU A 51 3.67 -11.17 -5.74
N HIS A 52 3.76 -10.95 -4.44
CA HIS A 52 4.66 -9.96 -3.81
C HIS A 52 5.74 -10.63 -2.94
N ASP A 53 6.24 -11.80 -3.36
CA ASP A 53 7.39 -12.49 -2.74
C ASP A 53 7.28 -12.65 -1.20
N GLY A 54 6.08 -12.95 -0.72
CA GLY A 54 5.82 -13.13 0.70
C GLY A 54 5.40 -11.87 1.46
N ASP A 55 4.97 -10.81 0.76
CA ASP A 55 4.36 -9.63 1.37
C ASP A 55 2.92 -9.36 0.89
N ILE A 56 2.15 -8.56 1.62
CA ILE A 56 0.78 -8.19 1.23
C ILE A 56 0.62 -6.65 1.25
N PRO A 57 0.22 -6.03 0.12
CA PRO A 57 -0.07 -4.61 0.09
C PRO A 57 -1.34 -4.29 0.91
N VAL A 58 -1.20 -3.39 1.87
CA VAL A 58 -2.33 -2.80 2.62
C VAL A 58 -2.69 -1.44 2.02
N ARG A 59 -3.92 -1.30 1.50
CA ARG A 59 -4.51 0.00 1.14
C ARG A 59 -4.92 0.76 2.42
N GLY A 60 -3.96 1.40 3.05
CA GLY A 60 -4.14 2.42 4.10
C GLY A 60 -3.31 3.65 3.72
N SER A 61 -3.83 4.84 3.99
CA SER A 61 -3.48 6.15 3.40
C SER A 61 -2.07 6.70 3.68
N GLY A 62 -1.01 5.92 3.47
CA GLY A 62 0.37 6.38 3.66
C GLY A 62 1.43 5.27 3.66
N ASN A 63 1.17 4.12 3.05
CA ASN A 63 2.06 2.97 3.14
C ASN A 63 3.14 2.99 2.06
N TYR A 64 4.25 3.64 2.39
CA TYR A 64 5.54 3.34 1.77
C TYR A 64 6.01 1.97 2.27
N GLN A 65 6.55 1.14 1.37
CA GLN A 65 6.94 -0.24 1.71
C GLN A 65 8.13 -0.30 2.69
N SER A 66 8.80 0.84 2.92
CA SER A 66 9.84 1.04 3.93
C SER A 66 9.96 2.51 4.34
N ASP A 67 10.66 2.79 5.44
CA ASP A 67 11.05 4.17 5.81
C ASP A 67 11.86 4.86 4.72
N GLU A 68 12.68 4.10 3.99
CA GLU A 68 13.39 4.60 2.80
C GLU A 68 12.42 5.02 1.70
N GLN A 69 11.38 4.24 1.41
CA GLN A 69 10.38 4.63 0.41
C GLN A 69 9.57 5.86 0.84
N LYS A 70 9.35 6.02 2.15
CA LYS A 70 8.73 7.21 2.73
C LYS A 70 9.59 8.43 2.53
N GLU A 71 10.88 8.30 2.79
CA GLU A 71 11.83 9.37 2.59
C GLU A 71 12.01 9.68 1.10
N ILE A 72 12.07 8.67 0.24
CA ILE A 72 12.13 8.85 -1.23
C ILE A 72 10.93 9.66 -1.72
N ALA A 73 9.73 9.37 -1.25
CA ALA A 73 8.54 10.10 -1.69
C ALA A 73 8.47 11.52 -1.12
N ARG A 74 8.91 11.71 0.12
CA ARG A 74 9.09 13.04 0.71
C ARG A 74 10.10 13.86 -0.11
N LEU A 75 11.28 13.31 -0.39
CA LEU A 75 12.34 13.95 -1.17
C LEU A 75 11.87 14.26 -2.60
N LYS A 76 11.14 13.36 -3.25
CA LYS A 76 10.56 13.61 -4.59
C LYS A 76 9.54 14.73 -4.60
N ARG A 77 8.80 14.92 -3.50
CA ARG A 77 7.87 16.05 -3.36
C ARG A 77 8.64 17.36 -3.19
N GLU A 78 9.58 17.38 -2.27
CA GLU A 78 10.40 18.57 -1.99
C GLU A 78 11.20 19.02 -3.22
N LEU A 79 11.77 18.07 -3.97
CA LEU A 79 12.46 18.36 -5.23
C LEU A 79 11.55 19.04 -6.25
N ARG A 80 10.30 18.56 -6.37
CA ARG A 80 9.32 19.11 -7.31
C ARG A 80 8.89 20.51 -6.92
N ASP A 81 8.59 20.71 -5.64
CA ASP A 81 8.21 22.02 -5.10
C ASP A 81 9.36 23.05 -5.32
N ALA A 82 10.61 22.63 -5.14
CA ALA A 82 11.78 23.47 -5.43
C ALA A 82 11.97 23.76 -6.93
N GLN A 83 11.75 22.77 -7.79
CA GLN A 83 11.82 22.95 -9.25
C GLN A 83 10.73 23.89 -9.76
N ASP A 84 9.49 23.73 -9.28
CA ASP A 84 8.37 24.59 -9.62
C ASP A 84 8.66 26.04 -9.17
N ALA A 85 9.21 26.23 -7.97
CA ALA A 85 9.63 27.54 -7.49
C ALA A 85 10.71 28.17 -8.38
N LEU A 86 11.73 27.39 -8.78
CA LEU A 86 12.78 27.87 -9.70
C LEU A 86 12.22 28.25 -11.06
N ASP A 87 11.28 27.48 -11.61
CA ASP A 87 10.66 27.78 -12.90
C ASP A 87 9.81 29.05 -12.85
N VAL A 88 9.10 29.28 -11.75
CA VAL A 88 8.39 30.54 -11.50
C VAL A 88 9.37 31.72 -11.45
N LEU A 89 10.47 31.60 -10.71
CA LEU A 89 11.49 32.65 -10.60
C LEU A 89 12.15 32.97 -11.95
N LYS A 90 12.52 31.93 -12.72
CA LYS A 90 13.08 32.10 -14.07
C LYS A 90 12.11 32.81 -15.00
N LYS A 91 10.83 32.45 -14.98
CA LYS A 91 9.79 33.13 -15.76
C LYS A 91 9.65 34.59 -15.36
N ALA A 92 9.65 34.90 -14.06
CA ALA A 92 9.58 36.28 -13.58
C ALA A 92 10.78 37.12 -14.06
N ILE A 93 12.01 36.59 -13.94
CA ILE A 93 13.22 37.26 -14.43
C ILE A 93 13.16 37.47 -15.94
N GLY A 94 12.73 36.46 -16.71
CA GLY A 94 12.60 36.56 -18.16
C GLY A 94 11.58 37.60 -18.62
N ILE A 95 10.52 37.85 -17.83
CA ILE A 95 9.55 38.92 -18.09
C ILE A 95 10.19 40.29 -17.78
N LEU A 96 10.88 40.42 -16.64
CA LEU A 96 11.52 41.66 -16.20
C LEU A 96 12.75 42.07 -17.05
N GLY A 97 13.42 41.12 -17.70
CA GLY A 97 14.61 41.35 -18.51
C GLY A 97 14.36 41.59 -20.01
N ASN A 98 13.10 41.54 -20.45
CA ASN A 98 12.69 41.78 -21.83
C ASN A 98 12.03 43.15 -22.04
N ASP A 99 12.16 44.06 -21.08
CA ASP A 99 11.85 45.50 -21.20
C ASP A 99 13.10 46.31 -21.61
#